data_AF-A0A7C1E5Q8-F1
#
_entry.id   AF-A0A7C1E5Q8-F1
#
_cell.length_a   1.000
_cell.length_b   1.000
_cell.length_c   1.000
_cell.angle_alpha   90.00
_cell.angle_beta   90.00
_cell.angle_gamma   90.00
#
_symmetry.space_group_name_H-M   'P 1'
#
loop_
_entity.id
_entity.type
_entity.pdbx_description
1 polymer ?
#
loop_
_entity_poly.entity_id
_entity_poly.type
_entity_poly.pdbx_seq_one_letter_code
_entity_poly.pdbx_strand_id
1 'polypeptide(L)'
;MVAKPSYGRNSKNTPLTPVVLTLVSREDLELSRAGYSSKEIREKKIVRLFTEAYEQEALLTHRDVAFLLHVSTGTVSKQVNEYMKENGAVVPTRGVVHDIGRAMTLKRIIVGL
;
A
#
# COMPACT_ATOMS: atom_id res chain seq x y z
N MET A 1 0.88 -4.17 -27.40
CA MET A 1 0.63 -2.71 -27.43
C MET A 1 0.02 -2.29 -26.10
N VAL A 2 0.80 -1.67 -25.21
CA VAL A 2 0.32 -1.28 -23.87
C VAL A 2 -0.44 0.04 -23.99
N ALA A 3 -1.74 0.01 -23.72
CA ALA A 3 -2.64 1.15 -23.87
C ALA A 3 -2.26 2.30 -22.92
N LYS A 4 -2.03 3.49 -23.49
CA LYS A 4 -1.66 4.74 -22.79
C LYS A 4 -2.62 5.03 -21.60
N PRO A 5 -2.11 5.45 -20.44
CA PRO A 5 -2.97 5.91 -19.35
C PRO A 5 -3.47 7.34 -19.64
N SER A 6 -4.79 7.54 -19.53
CA SER A 6 -5.46 8.84 -19.57
C SER A 6 -6.25 9.02 -18.27
N TYR A 7 -6.38 10.25 -17.79
CA TYR A 7 -7.15 10.59 -16.59
C TYR A 7 -8.62 10.14 -16.78
N GLY A 8 -9.13 9.28 -15.89
CA GLY A 8 -10.49 8.72 -16.00
C GLY A 8 -10.59 7.24 -16.37
N ARG A 9 -9.55 6.40 -16.17
CA ARG A 9 -9.72 4.94 -16.19
C ARG A 9 -10.60 4.52 -15.00
N ASN A 10 -11.89 4.38 -15.26
CA ASN A 10 -12.90 3.79 -14.38
C ASN A 10 -12.42 2.39 -13.94
N SER A 11 -12.64 2.00 -12.67
CA SER A 11 -12.18 0.71 -12.12
C SER A 11 -12.58 -0.50 -12.97
N LYS A 12 -13.65 -0.36 -13.77
CA LYS A 12 -14.17 -1.37 -14.71
C LYS A 12 -13.23 -1.72 -15.87
N ASN A 13 -12.32 -0.82 -16.28
CA ASN A 13 -11.43 -1.00 -17.45
C ASN A 13 -9.94 -1.10 -17.06
N THR A 14 -9.64 -1.34 -15.79
CA THR A 14 -8.27 -1.63 -15.33
C THR A 14 -8.10 -3.15 -15.30
N PRO A 15 -7.12 -3.73 -16.02
CA PRO A 15 -6.80 -5.15 -15.89
C PRO A 15 -6.55 -5.48 -14.41
N LEU A 16 -7.20 -6.52 -13.90
CA LEU A 16 -7.01 -6.97 -12.53
C LEU A 16 -5.87 -7.99 -12.50
N THR A 17 -4.89 -7.76 -11.64
CA THR A 17 -3.80 -8.70 -11.37
C THR A 17 -4.11 -9.42 -10.04
N PRO A 18 -4.21 -10.76 -10.02
CA PRO A 18 -4.33 -11.49 -8.76
C PRO A 18 -3.06 -11.34 -7.93
N VAL A 19 -3.21 -11.14 -6.62
CA VAL A 19 -2.08 -11.00 -5.68
C VAL A 19 -2.30 -11.87 -4.44
N VAL A 20 -1.20 -12.33 -3.86
CA VAL A 20 -1.16 -13.00 -2.55
C VAL A 20 -0.69 -12.00 -1.50
N LEU A 21 -1.44 -11.84 -0.42
CA LEU A 21 -1.17 -10.83 0.61
C LEU A 21 -1.10 -11.45 2.01
N THR A 22 -0.18 -10.96 2.84
CA THR A 22 0.01 -11.36 4.23
C THR A 22 -0.80 -10.46 5.17
N LEU A 23 -2.07 -10.82 5.40
CA LEU A 23 -2.95 -10.06 6.33
C LEU A 23 -2.48 -10.10 7.79
N VAL A 24 -1.91 -11.23 8.21
CA VAL A 24 -1.35 -11.44 9.55
C VAL A 24 -0.02 -12.15 9.41
N SER A 25 1.03 -11.58 9.98
CA SER A 25 2.36 -12.17 10.06
C SER A 25 2.68 -12.58 11.49
N ARG A 26 3.72 -13.40 11.66
CA ARG A 26 4.28 -13.71 12.99
C ARG A 26 4.79 -12.45 13.69
N GLU A 27 5.37 -11.51 12.97
CA GLU A 27 5.85 -10.23 13.52
C GLU A 27 4.72 -9.45 14.20
N ASP A 28 3.51 -9.43 13.59
CA ASP A 28 2.35 -8.74 14.18
C ASP A 28 2.00 -9.30 15.57
N LEU A 29 2.15 -10.62 15.75
CA LEU A 29 1.91 -11.29 17.03
C LEU A 29 3.00 -10.96 18.05
N GLU A 30 4.27 -10.96 17.64
CA GLU A 30 5.37 -10.61 18.54
C GLU A 30 5.29 -9.15 18.99
N LEU A 31 4.92 -8.21 18.10
CA LEU A 31 4.66 -6.82 18.45
C LEU A 31 3.49 -6.68 19.43
N SER A 32 2.41 -7.43 19.20
CA SER A 32 1.29 -7.46 20.15
C SER A 32 1.71 -7.96 21.52
N ARG A 33 2.58 -8.99 21.59
CA ARG A 33 3.12 -9.52 22.85
C ARG A 33 4.09 -8.56 23.54
N ALA A 34 4.83 -7.78 22.76
CA ALA A 34 5.73 -6.75 23.24
C ALA A 34 5.01 -5.46 23.70
N GLY A 35 3.68 -5.40 23.60
CA GLY A 35 2.87 -4.29 24.13
C GLY A 35 2.69 -3.12 23.15
N TYR A 36 3.05 -3.28 21.87
CA TYR A 36 2.78 -2.26 20.86
C TYR A 36 1.27 -2.08 20.66
N SER A 37 0.87 -0.84 20.39
CA SER A 37 -0.54 -0.51 20.19
C SER A 37 -1.07 -1.11 18.89
N SER A 38 -2.40 -1.33 18.85
CA SER A 38 -3.09 -1.74 17.61
C SER A 38 -2.92 -0.72 16.48
N LYS A 39 -2.58 0.55 16.78
CA LYS A 39 -2.25 1.57 15.78
C LYS A 39 -0.92 1.24 15.10
N GLU A 40 0.13 1.03 15.87
CA GLU A 40 1.50 0.74 15.38
C GLU A 40 1.53 -0.55 14.58
N ILE A 41 0.91 -1.61 15.10
CA ILE A 41 0.81 -2.89 14.39
C ILE A 41 0.08 -2.72 13.06
N ARG A 42 -1.03 -1.97 13.04
CA ARG A 42 -1.80 -1.73 11.82
C ARG A 42 -1.02 -0.92 10.79
N GLU A 43 -0.21 0.06 11.21
CA GLU A 43 0.63 0.82 10.28
C GLU A 43 1.62 -0.09 9.55
N LYS A 44 2.30 -0.99 10.28
CA LYS A 44 3.15 -2.03 9.67
C LYS A 44 2.38 -2.91 8.69
N LYS A 45 1.17 -3.35 9.05
CA LYS A 45 0.30 -4.11 8.13
C LYS A 45 -0.03 -3.32 6.87
N ILE A 46 -0.39 -2.05 6.99
CA ILE A 46 -0.73 -1.18 5.85
C ILE A 46 0.45 -1.10 4.88
N VAL A 47 1.64 -0.79 5.40
CA VAL A 47 2.86 -0.67 4.57
C VAL A 47 3.19 -2.01 3.89
N ARG A 48 3.11 -3.12 4.64
CA ARG A 48 3.32 -4.47 4.09
C ARG A 48 2.38 -4.76 2.92
N LEU A 49 1.08 -4.53 3.08
CA LEU A 49 0.09 -4.84 2.03
C LEU A 49 0.30 -4.03 0.75
N PHE A 50 0.65 -2.73 0.86
CA PHE A 50 0.97 -1.93 -0.31
C PHE A 50 2.27 -2.42 -0.99
N THR A 51 3.26 -2.81 -0.19
CA THR A 51 4.57 -3.27 -0.70
C THR A 51 4.43 -4.62 -1.40
N GLU A 52 3.79 -5.61 -0.78
CA GLU A 52 3.57 -6.94 -1.37
C GLU A 52 2.78 -6.88 -2.68
N ALA A 53 1.76 -6.01 -2.75
CA ALA A 53 1.01 -5.81 -3.99
C ALA A 53 1.89 -5.20 -5.09
N TYR A 54 2.71 -4.20 -4.73
CA TYR A 54 3.63 -3.55 -5.65
C TYR A 54 4.69 -4.50 -6.21
N GLU A 55 5.25 -5.36 -5.36
CA GLU A 55 6.20 -6.42 -5.75
C GLU A 55 5.60 -7.43 -6.73
N GLN A 56 4.28 -7.62 -6.68
CA GLN A 56 3.52 -8.46 -7.61
C GLN A 56 2.97 -7.70 -8.83
N GLU A 57 3.53 -6.52 -9.13
CA GLU A 57 3.14 -5.67 -10.25
C GLU A 57 1.66 -5.21 -10.20
N ALA A 58 1.09 -5.15 -8.99
CA ALA A 58 -0.26 -4.66 -8.73
C ALA A 58 -0.22 -3.41 -7.84
N LEU A 59 -1.33 -2.67 -7.83
CA LEU A 59 -1.48 -1.49 -6.97
C LEU A 59 -2.80 -1.57 -6.23
N LEU A 60 -2.72 -1.49 -4.91
CA LEU A 60 -3.90 -1.36 -4.06
C LEU A 60 -4.31 0.11 -3.93
N THR A 61 -5.61 0.33 -3.74
CA THR A 61 -6.14 1.61 -3.25
C THR A 61 -6.21 1.60 -1.73
N HIS A 62 -6.29 2.81 -1.14
CA HIS A 62 -6.59 2.94 0.29
C HIS A 62 -7.90 2.26 0.70
N ARG A 63 -8.88 2.16 -0.22
CA ARG A 63 -10.15 1.48 0.03
C ARG A 63 -9.97 -0.04 0.13
N ASP A 64 -9.13 -0.63 -0.72
CA ASP A 64 -8.87 -2.07 -0.71
C ASP A 64 -8.22 -2.47 0.63
N VAL A 65 -7.18 -1.74 1.04
CA VAL A 65 -6.50 -1.98 2.33
C VAL A 65 -7.43 -1.74 3.51
N ALA A 66 -8.26 -0.70 3.45
CA ALA A 66 -9.26 -0.41 4.49
C ALA A 66 -10.27 -1.55 4.65
N PHE A 67 -10.72 -2.13 3.53
CA PHE A 67 -11.61 -3.28 3.51
C PHE A 67 -10.94 -4.53 4.11
N LEU A 68 -9.69 -4.82 3.69
CA LEU A 68 -8.93 -5.97 4.19
C LEU A 68 -8.62 -5.90 5.70
N LEU A 69 -8.43 -4.70 6.23
CA LEU A 69 -8.08 -4.47 7.64
C LEU A 69 -9.27 -4.07 8.53
N HIS A 70 -10.49 -4.02 7.98
CA HIS A 70 -11.71 -3.60 8.69
C HIS A 70 -11.58 -2.22 9.37
N VAL A 71 -11.01 -1.24 8.68
CA VAL A 71 -10.90 0.15 9.16
C VAL A 71 -11.44 1.13 8.12
N SER A 72 -11.54 2.41 8.48
CA SER A 72 -11.94 3.45 7.53
C SER A 72 -10.81 3.75 6.52
N THR A 73 -11.18 4.15 5.30
CA THR A 73 -10.22 4.65 4.30
C THR A 73 -9.45 5.88 4.80
N GLY A 74 -10.08 6.73 5.63
CA GLY A 74 -9.41 7.87 6.28
C GLY A 74 -8.32 7.43 7.26
N THR A 75 -8.54 6.35 8.00
CA THR A 75 -7.53 5.74 8.88
C THR A 75 -6.32 5.29 8.09
N VAL A 76 -6.53 4.55 7.00
CA VAL A 76 -5.42 4.08 6.15
C VAL A 76 -4.65 5.26 5.55
N SER A 77 -5.35 6.22 4.96
CA SER A 77 -4.73 7.42 4.37
C SER A 77 -3.89 8.19 5.41
N LYS A 78 -4.43 8.40 6.61
CA LYS A 78 -3.72 9.07 7.69
C LYS A 78 -2.43 8.34 8.09
N GLN A 79 -2.51 7.03 8.33
CA GLN A 79 -1.33 6.24 8.74
C GLN A 79 -0.28 6.12 7.63
N VAL A 80 -0.70 6.00 6.37
CA VAL A 80 0.24 6.04 5.23
C VAL A 80 1.01 7.36 5.21
N ASN A 81 0.33 8.49 5.37
CA ASN A 81 0.96 9.80 5.38
C ASN A 81 1.87 10.02 6.60
N GLU A 82 1.44 9.58 7.79
CA GLU A 82 2.25 9.59 9.02
C GLU A 82 3.54 8.79 8.80
N TYR A 83 3.43 7.55 8.33
CA TYR A 83 4.57 6.67 8.04
C TYR A 83 5.56 7.30 7.05
N MET A 84 5.07 7.83 5.91
CA MET A 84 5.96 8.46 4.92
C MET A 84 6.69 9.68 5.50
N LYS A 85 6.00 10.48 6.31
CA LYS A 85 6.59 11.67 6.94
C LYS A 85 7.63 11.31 7.99
N GLU A 86 7.36 10.31 8.82
CA GLU A 86 8.23 9.90 9.92
C GLU A 86 9.49 9.17 9.43
N ASN A 87 9.36 8.33 8.39
CA ASN A 87 10.44 7.49 7.91
C ASN A 87 11.17 8.05 6.68
N GLY A 88 10.66 9.15 6.09
CA GLY A 88 11.17 9.67 4.81
C GLY A 88 11.04 8.68 3.65
N ALA A 89 10.16 7.69 3.79
CA ALA A 89 9.93 6.60 2.83
C ALA A 89 8.70 6.88 1.96
N VAL A 90 8.61 6.21 0.81
CA VAL A 90 7.46 6.31 -0.09
C VAL A 90 6.72 4.97 -0.11
N VAL A 91 5.44 4.97 0.27
CA VAL A 91 4.58 3.78 0.17
C VAL A 91 3.98 3.73 -1.25
N PRO A 92 4.09 2.59 -1.98
CA PRO A 92 3.65 2.48 -3.37
C PRO A 92 2.12 2.34 -3.51
N THR A 93 1.38 3.33 -3.05
CA THR A 93 -0.08 3.37 -3.22
C THR A 93 -0.45 3.69 -4.66
N ARG A 94 -1.65 3.27 -5.09
CA ARG A 94 -2.18 3.63 -6.43
C ARG A 94 -2.13 5.14 -6.70
N GLY A 95 -2.42 5.98 -5.70
CA GLY A 95 -2.38 7.44 -5.84
C GLY A 95 -0.96 7.94 -6.09
N VAL A 96 -0.01 7.52 -5.27
CA VAL A 96 1.41 7.89 -5.37
C VAL A 96 2.02 7.42 -6.68
N VAL A 97 1.77 6.18 -7.09
CA VAL A 97 2.35 5.63 -8.34
C VAL A 97 1.72 6.27 -9.58
N HIS A 98 0.42 6.62 -9.57
CA HIS A 98 -0.18 7.37 -10.68
C HIS A 98 0.29 8.84 -10.74
N ASP A 99 0.60 9.46 -9.60
CA ASP A 99 1.09 10.84 -9.53
C ASP A 99 2.58 10.94 -9.91
N ILE A 100 3.40 9.97 -9.47
CA ILE A 100 4.80 9.76 -9.90
C ILE A 100 4.87 9.28 -11.37
N GLY A 101 3.76 8.76 -11.90
CA GLY A 101 3.57 8.13 -13.21
C GLY A 101 3.70 9.03 -14.45
N ARG A 102 4.61 10.00 -14.43
CA ARG A 102 5.23 10.60 -15.63
C ARG A 102 6.76 10.54 -15.63
N ALA A 103 7.43 10.28 -14.49
CA ALA A 103 8.87 10.54 -14.38
C ALA A 103 9.77 9.32 -14.13
N MET A 104 9.28 8.19 -13.63
CA MET A 104 10.17 7.07 -13.26
C MET A 104 9.57 5.71 -13.62
N THR A 105 10.29 4.93 -14.41
CA THR A 105 10.00 3.51 -14.63
C THR A 105 10.17 2.77 -13.30
N LEU A 106 9.19 1.91 -13.02
CA LEU A 106 8.85 1.08 -11.84
C LEU A 106 9.98 0.31 -11.10
N LYS A 107 11.27 0.60 -11.29
CA LYS A 107 12.38 -0.26 -10.85
C LYS A 107 13.02 0.10 -9.51
N ARG A 108 12.57 1.13 -8.79
CA ARG A 108 13.24 1.54 -7.55
C ARG A 108 12.39 2.42 -6.63
N ILE A 109 11.30 1.88 -6.09
CA ILE A 109 10.75 2.41 -4.83
C ILE A 109 11.46 1.63 -3.73
N ILE A 110 12.51 2.25 -3.17
CA ILE A 110 13.23 1.68 -2.02
C ILE A 110 12.34 1.92 -0.80
N VAL A 111 11.64 0.87 -0.36
CA VAL A 111 11.05 0.84 0.98
C VAL A 111 12.14 0.22 1.87
N GLY A 112 12.85 1.05 2.64
CA GLY A 112 13.70 0.55 3.72
C GLY A 112 12.79 0.06 4.84
N LEU A 113 12.64 -1.25 4.97
CA LEU A 113 12.04 -1.94 6.11
C LEU A 113 13.10 -2.73 6.84
#